data_AF-A0A0D8W753-F1
#
_entry.id   AF-A0A0D8W753-F1
#
_cell.length_a   1.000
_cell.length_b   1.000
_cell.length_c   1.000
_cell.angle_alpha   90.00
_cell.angle_beta   90.00
_cell.angle_gamma   90.00
#
_symmetry.space_group_name_H-M   'P 1'
#
loop_
_entity.id
_entity.type
_entity.pdbx_description
1 polymer ?
#
loop_
_entity_poly.entity_id
_entity_poly.type
_entity_poly.pdbx_seq_one_letter_code
_entity_poly.pdbx_strand_id
1 'polypeptide(L)'
;MESKNKLKRGLSTRHIRFMALGSAIGTGLFYGSADAIKMAGPSVLLAYIIGGVAAYIIMRALGEMSVHNPAASSFSRYAQENLGPLAGYITGWTYCFEILIVAIADVTAFGIYMGVWFPTVPHWIWVLSVVLIICAVNLMSVKVFGELEFWFSFFKVATIIIMIVAGFGIIIWGIGNGGQPTGIHNLWSNGGFFSNGWLGMVMSLQMVMFAYGGIEIIGITAGEAKDPEKSIPRAINSVPMRILVFYVGTLFVIMSIYPWNQVGTAGSPFVLTFQHMGITFAASILNFVVLTASLSAINSDVFGVGRMLHGMAEQGSAPKIFSKTSRRGIPWVTVLVMTTALLFAVYLNYIMPENVFLVIASLATFATVWVWIMILLSQIAFRRRLPPEEVKALKFKVPGGVATTIGGLIFLLFIIGLIGYHPDTRISLYVGFAWIVVLLIGWMFKRRHDRQLAENH
;
A
#
# COMPACT_ATOMS: atom_id res chain seq x y z
N MET A 1 -18.51 -29.30 -19.65
CA MET A 1 -18.57 -27.83 -19.72
C MET A 1 -17.34 -27.25 -19.04
N GLU A 2 -16.21 -27.24 -19.76
CA GLU A 2 -14.91 -26.83 -19.23
C GLU A 2 -14.63 -25.34 -19.51
N SER A 3 -14.03 -24.65 -18.53
CA SER A 3 -13.11 -23.50 -18.73
C SER A 3 -13.65 -22.21 -19.40
N LYS A 4 -14.72 -21.57 -18.90
CA LYS A 4 -15.07 -20.19 -19.33
C LYS A 4 -14.73 -19.06 -18.34
N ASN A 5 -14.49 -19.35 -17.05
CA ASN A 5 -14.26 -18.32 -16.01
C ASN A 5 -12.98 -18.56 -15.19
N LYS A 6 -11.83 -18.77 -15.84
CA LYS A 6 -10.53 -18.80 -15.15
C LYS A 6 -9.71 -17.56 -15.51
N LEU A 7 -9.10 -16.93 -14.50
CA LEU A 7 -8.15 -15.84 -14.69
C LEU A 7 -6.99 -16.30 -15.58
N LYS A 8 -6.62 -15.49 -16.59
CA LYS A 8 -5.49 -15.81 -17.48
C LYS A 8 -4.16 -15.49 -16.78
N ARG A 9 -3.30 -16.50 -16.66
CA ARG A 9 -1.92 -16.37 -16.15
C ARG A 9 -1.01 -15.74 -17.23
N GLY A 10 -1.06 -14.42 -17.38
CA GLY A 10 -0.33 -13.67 -18.42
C GLY A 10 0.97 -13.00 -17.95
N LEU A 11 1.27 -13.02 -16.64
CA LEU A 11 2.42 -12.32 -16.08
C LEU A 11 3.69 -13.17 -16.14
N SER A 12 4.77 -12.58 -16.64
CA SER A 12 6.09 -13.20 -16.62
C SER A 12 6.74 -13.03 -15.24
N THR A 13 7.77 -13.83 -14.94
CA THR A 13 8.53 -13.71 -13.68
C THR A 13 9.14 -12.32 -13.51
N ARG A 14 9.52 -11.64 -14.61
CA ARG A 14 9.99 -10.24 -14.55
C ARG A 14 8.86 -9.28 -14.16
N HIS A 15 7.64 -9.45 -14.69
CA HIS A 15 6.50 -8.60 -14.34
C HIS A 15 6.16 -8.75 -12.86
N ILE A 16 6.10 -9.97 -12.33
CA ILE A 16 5.80 -10.21 -10.91
C ILE A 16 6.84 -9.55 -9.99
N ARG A 17 8.13 -9.63 -10.33
CA ARG A 17 9.19 -9.01 -9.52
C ARG A 17 9.09 -7.48 -9.50
N PHE A 18 8.87 -6.88 -10.67
CA PHE A 18 8.75 -5.42 -10.78
C PHE A 18 7.44 -4.92 -10.19
N MET A 19 6.32 -5.63 -10.35
CA MET A 19 5.06 -5.33 -9.66
C MET A 19 5.23 -5.33 -8.13
N ALA A 20 5.91 -6.34 -7.59
CA ALA A 20 6.18 -6.38 -6.15
C ALA A 20 7.11 -5.25 -5.69
N LEU A 21 7.98 -4.72 -6.56
CA LEU A 21 8.81 -3.54 -6.28
C LEU A 21 8.02 -2.25 -6.39
N GLY A 22 7.20 -2.12 -7.43
CA GLY A 22 6.44 -0.92 -7.76
C GLY A 22 5.28 -0.64 -6.82
N SER A 23 4.57 -1.68 -6.37
CA SER A 23 3.49 -1.58 -5.38
C SER A 23 3.97 -1.11 -4.02
N ALA A 24 5.19 -1.50 -3.62
CA ALA A 24 5.78 -1.07 -2.36
C ALA A 24 6.33 0.37 -2.40
N ILE A 25 6.21 1.10 -3.51
CA ILE A 25 6.68 2.48 -3.68
C ILE A 25 5.57 3.28 -4.35
N GLY A 26 4.70 3.87 -3.52
CA GLY A 26 3.52 4.63 -3.94
C GLY A 26 3.51 6.05 -3.41
N THR A 27 2.32 6.67 -3.47
CA THR A 27 2.09 8.05 -3.01
C THR A 27 2.29 8.20 -1.50
N GLY A 28 2.17 7.13 -0.72
CA GLY A 28 2.48 7.16 0.71
C GLY A 28 3.92 7.58 1.02
N LEU A 29 4.90 7.18 0.20
CA LEU A 29 6.28 7.67 0.32
C LEU A 29 6.39 9.12 -0.17
N PHE A 30 5.85 9.43 -1.34
CA PHE A 30 6.14 10.71 -2.02
C PHE A 30 5.25 11.88 -1.62
N TYR A 31 4.04 11.63 -1.13
CA TYR A 31 3.11 12.63 -0.61
C TYR A 31 2.93 12.44 0.89
N GLY A 32 2.60 11.22 1.33
CA GLY A 32 2.28 10.91 2.72
C GLY A 32 3.44 11.17 3.70
N SER A 33 4.68 11.14 3.22
CA SER A 33 5.84 11.51 4.05
C SER A 33 5.86 12.98 4.44
N ALA A 34 5.20 13.89 3.71
CA ALA A 34 5.18 15.31 4.04
C ALA A 34 4.62 15.54 5.45
N ASP A 35 3.46 14.94 5.75
CA ASP A 35 2.82 15.08 7.05
C ASP A 35 3.57 14.28 8.11
N ALA A 36 4.14 13.12 7.77
CA ALA A 36 4.99 12.37 8.70
C ALA A 36 6.24 13.17 9.12
N ILE A 37 6.88 13.87 8.18
CA ILE A 37 8.02 14.78 8.44
C ILE A 37 7.56 15.97 9.29
N LYS A 38 6.41 16.59 8.97
CA LYS A 38 5.89 17.70 9.80
C LYS A 38 5.60 17.27 11.23
N MET A 39 5.11 16.05 11.44
CA MET A 39 4.76 15.52 12.76
C MET A 39 5.99 15.12 13.58
N ALA A 40 6.97 14.45 12.98
CA ALA A 40 8.11 13.87 13.70
C ALA A 40 9.43 14.64 13.54
N GLY A 41 9.53 15.50 12.54
CA GLY A 41 10.80 16.07 12.11
C GLY A 41 11.80 14.97 11.69
N PRO A 42 13.11 15.17 11.94
CA PRO A 42 14.14 14.20 11.54
C PRO A 42 13.96 12.80 12.15
N SER A 43 13.34 12.71 13.33
CA SER A 43 13.02 11.43 13.97
C SER A 43 12.06 10.54 13.16
N VAL A 44 11.42 11.06 12.11
CA VAL A 44 10.64 10.27 11.15
C VAL A 44 11.44 9.09 10.56
N LEU A 45 12.76 9.21 10.44
CA LEU A 45 13.63 8.11 10.00
C LEU A 45 13.51 6.88 10.90
N LEU A 46 13.44 7.09 12.23
CA LEU A 46 13.21 6.01 13.18
C LEU A 46 11.80 5.46 13.05
N ALA A 47 10.79 6.32 12.82
CA ALA A 47 9.43 5.88 12.61
C ALA A 47 9.31 4.94 11.40
N TYR A 48 9.95 5.26 10.27
CA TYR A 48 10.04 4.37 9.10
C TYR A 48 10.80 3.07 9.41
N ILE A 49 11.90 3.10 10.16
CA ILE A 49 12.60 1.86 10.57
C ILE A 49 11.70 0.98 11.43
N ILE A 50 11.04 1.54 12.44
CA ILE A 50 10.16 0.81 13.36
C ILE A 50 8.95 0.23 12.62
N GLY A 51 8.26 1.06 11.83
CA GLY A 51 7.15 0.60 10.99
C GLY A 51 7.59 -0.46 9.98
N GLY A 52 8.81 -0.32 9.44
CA GLY A 52 9.41 -1.27 8.52
C GLY A 52 9.70 -2.64 9.13
N VAL A 53 10.13 -2.68 10.40
CA VAL A 53 10.28 -3.93 11.15
C VAL A 53 8.91 -4.61 11.32
N ALA A 54 7.86 -3.86 11.68
CA ALA A 54 6.51 -4.39 11.81
C ALA A 54 5.99 -4.92 10.46
N ALA A 55 6.14 -4.15 9.38
CA ALA A 55 5.84 -4.56 8.01
C ALA A 55 6.56 -5.86 7.64
N TYR A 56 7.84 -6.00 7.98
CA TYR A 56 8.59 -7.23 7.73
C TYR A 56 8.03 -8.43 8.51
N ILE A 57 7.63 -8.26 9.78
CA ILE A 57 7.00 -9.32 10.57
C ILE A 57 5.71 -9.80 9.89
N ILE A 58 4.86 -8.87 9.46
CA ILE A 58 3.60 -9.17 8.76
C ILE A 58 3.87 -9.92 7.47
N MET A 59 4.84 -9.47 6.68
CA MET A 59 5.22 -10.14 5.44
C MET A 59 5.80 -11.53 5.68
N ARG A 60 6.59 -11.73 6.75
CA ARG A 60 7.07 -13.06 7.13
C ARG A 60 5.92 -13.99 7.52
N ALA A 61 4.93 -13.49 8.26
CA ALA A 61 3.75 -14.25 8.66
C ALA A 61 2.90 -14.65 7.44
N LEU A 62 2.64 -13.69 6.54
CA LEU A 62 1.94 -13.93 5.29
C LEU A 62 2.69 -14.93 4.40
N GLY A 63 4.02 -14.78 4.28
CA GLY A 63 4.85 -15.65 3.47
C GLY A 63 4.90 -17.09 3.95
N GLU A 64 4.93 -17.31 5.27
CA GLU A 64 4.89 -18.66 5.84
C GLU A 64 3.63 -19.41 5.41
N MET A 65 2.47 -18.76 5.53
CA MET A 65 1.19 -19.34 5.09
C MET A 65 1.14 -19.47 3.55
N SER A 66 1.66 -18.48 2.82
CA SER A 66 1.61 -18.44 1.36
C SER A 66 2.51 -19.46 0.68
N VAL A 67 3.65 -19.79 1.28
CA VAL A 67 4.54 -20.85 0.80
C VAL A 67 3.95 -22.23 1.09
N HIS A 68 3.27 -22.39 2.23
CA HIS A 68 2.61 -23.65 2.60
C HIS A 68 1.38 -23.95 1.74
N ASN A 69 0.51 -22.95 1.53
CA ASN A 69 -0.70 -23.08 0.73
C ASN A 69 -0.87 -21.85 -0.21
N PRO A 70 -0.26 -21.87 -1.41
CA PRO A 70 -0.36 -20.76 -2.35
C PRO A 70 -1.79 -20.63 -2.91
N ALA A 71 -2.53 -19.60 -2.47
CA ALA A 71 -3.91 -19.36 -2.91
C ALA A 71 -4.13 -17.92 -3.36
N ALA A 72 -4.96 -17.71 -4.39
CA ALA A 72 -5.16 -16.41 -5.05
C ALA A 72 -5.85 -15.34 -4.17
N SER A 73 -6.76 -15.74 -3.27
CA SER A 73 -7.38 -14.83 -2.28
C SER A 73 -6.54 -14.69 -1.00
N SER A 74 -5.35 -15.30 -0.97
CA SER A 74 -4.30 -15.15 0.04
C SER A 74 -4.83 -15.04 1.47
N PHE A 75 -4.62 -13.90 2.12
CA PHE A 75 -4.94 -13.65 3.53
C PHE A 75 -6.44 -13.71 3.88
N SER A 76 -7.36 -13.38 2.97
CA SER A 76 -8.80 -13.58 3.22
C SER A 76 -9.12 -15.07 3.38
N ARG A 77 -8.49 -15.90 2.56
CA ARG A 77 -8.64 -17.36 2.67
C ARG A 77 -7.89 -17.93 3.87
N TYR A 78 -6.70 -17.43 4.21
CA TYR A 78 -6.02 -17.85 5.42
C TYR A 78 -6.82 -17.50 6.68
N ALA A 79 -7.48 -16.34 6.70
CA ALA A 79 -8.42 -15.99 7.77
C ALA A 79 -9.64 -16.91 7.77
N GLN A 80 -10.20 -17.24 6.60
CA GLN A 80 -11.32 -18.19 6.49
C GLN A 80 -10.95 -19.58 7.03
N GLU A 81 -9.82 -20.13 6.59
CA GLU A 81 -9.39 -21.47 6.94
C GLU A 81 -8.99 -21.55 8.41
N ASN A 82 -8.25 -20.57 8.94
CA ASN A 82 -7.66 -20.65 10.28
C ASN A 82 -8.51 -20.01 11.40
N LEU A 83 -9.33 -19.01 11.09
CA LEU A 83 -10.16 -18.27 12.07
C LEU A 83 -11.66 -18.45 11.84
N GLY A 84 -12.07 -18.91 10.66
CA GLY A 84 -13.45 -19.27 10.32
C GLY A 84 -14.08 -18.37 9.24
N PRO A 85 -15.25 -18.76 8.70
CA PRO A 85 -15.86 -18.10 7.53
C PRO A 85 -16.12 -16.60 7.68
N LEU A 86 -16.55 -16.17 8.87
CA LEU A 86 -16.80 -14.75 9.16
C LEU A 86 -15.50 -13.92 9.07
N ALA A 87 -14.41 -14.43 9.62
CA ALA A 87 -13.11 -13.77 9.61
C ALA A 87 -12.60 -13.58 8.17
N GLY A 88 -12.74 -14.61 7.32
CA GLY A 88 -12.39 -14.51 5.91
C GLY A 88 -13.23 -13.49 5.14
N TYR A 89 -14.55 -13.47 5.38
CA TYR A 89 -15.47 -12.51 4.77
C TYR A 89 -15.13 -11.07 5.16
N ILE A 90 -14.98 -10.79 6.45
CA ILE A 90 -14.64 -9.45 6.94
C ILE A 90 -13.28 -9.01 6.38
N THR A 91 -12.27 -9.87 6.47
CA THR A 91 -10.92 -9.55 5.97
C THR A 91 -10.91 -9.23 4.48
N GLY A 92 -11.63 -10.04 3.67
CA GLY A 92 -11.69 -9.85 2.22
C GLY A 92 -12.40 -8.55 1.83
N TRP A 93 -13.54 -8.24 2.45
CA TRP A 93 -14.26 -7.00 2.18
C TRP A 93 -13.55 -5.75 2.73
N THR A 94 -12.93 -5.85 3.91
CA THR A 94 -12.10 -4.76 4.45
C THR A 94 -10.90 -4.48 3.56
N TYR A 95 -10.26 -5.50 2.96
CA TYR A 95 -9.22 -5.28 1.96
C TYR A 95 -9.76 -4.62 0.68
N CYS A 96 -10.94 -5.03 0.20
CA CYS A 96 -11.54 -4.35 -0.96
C CYS A 96 -11.85 -2.88 -0.68
N PHE A 97 -12.31 -2.59 0.54
CA PHE A 97 -12.51 -1.22 1.03
C PHE A 97 -11.19 -0.46 1.14
N GLU A 98 -10.18 -1.04 1.76
CA GLU A 98 -8.82 -0.49 1.88
C GLU A 98 -8.30 -0.03 0.52
N ILE A 99 -8.25 -0.94 -0.45
CA ILE A 99 -7.68 -0.67 -1.76
C ILE A 99 -8.51 0.36 -2.53
N LEU A 100 -9.83 0.39 -2.33
CA LEU A 100 -10.63 1.46 -2.90
C LEU A 100 -10.23 2.83 -2.33
N ILE A 101 -10.05 2.94 -1.01
CA ILE A 101 -9.66 4.18 -0.34
C ILE A 101 -8.24 4.59 -0.74
N VAL A 102 -7.30 3.63 -0.86
CA VAL A 102 -5.93 3.89 -1.35
C VAL A 102 -5.96 4.41 -2.79
N ALA A 103 -6.72 3.78 -3.68
CA ALA A 103 -6.84 4.25 -5.06
C ALA A 103 -7.43 5.68 -5.14
N ILE A 104 -8.34 6.03 -4.23
CA ILE A 104 -8.87 7.40 -4.08
C ILE A 104 -7.78 8.38 -3.61
N ALA A 105 -6.93 7.97 -2.66
CA ALA A 105 -5.78 8.76 -2.23
C ALA A 105 -4.80 9.02 -3.40
N ASP A 106 -4.54 7.99 -4.19
CA ASP A 106 -3.59 8.05 -5.30
C ASP A 106 -4.07 8.95 -6.45
N VAL A 107 -5.35 8.90 -6.83
CA VAL A 107 -5.89 9.81 -7.86
C VAL A 107 -5.89 11.26 -7.37
N THR A 108 -6.09 11.48 -6.08
CA THR A 108 -6.00 12.81 -5.44
C THR A 108 -4.56 13.31 -5.48
N ALA A 109 -3.59 12.48 -5.10
CA ALA A 109 -2.17 12.82 -5.19
C ALA A 109 -1.75 13.14 -6.63
N PHE A 110 -2.22 12.36 -7.62
CA PHE A 110 -1.97 12.62 -9.04
C PHE A 110 -2.40 14.04 -9.44
N GLY A 111 -3.59 14.48 -9.03
CA GLY A 111 -4.07 15.82 -9.33
C GLY A 111 -3.22 16.92 -8.69
N ILE A 112 -2.66 16.69 -7.49
CA ILE A 112 -1.77 17.64 -6.81
C ILE A 112 -0.47 17.78 -7.59
N TYR A 113 0.10 16.66 -8.04
CA TYR A 113 1.33 16.65 -8.84
C TYR A 113 1.16 17.28 -10.22
N MET A 114 0.00 17.12 -10.86
CA MET A 114 -0.31 17.84 -12.09
C MET A 114 -0.44 19.35 -11.87
N GLY A 115 -0.95 19.77 -10.69
CA GLY A 115 -1.03 21.17 -10.29
C GLY A 115 0.34 21.86 -10.20
N VAL A 116 1.44 21.12 -9.99
CA VAL A 116 2.80 21.68 -10.00
C VAL A 116 3.19 22.24 -11.36
N TRP A 117 2.76 21.60 -12.46
CA TRP A 117 3.01 22.09 -13.82
C TRP A 117 1.88 22.97 -14.35
N PHE A 118 0.64 22.66 -13.98
CA PHE A 118 -0.56 23.32 -14.49
C PHE A 118 -1.42 23.85 -13.35
N PRO A 119 -0.95 24.85 -12.58
CA PRO A 119 -1.61 25.33 -11.37
C PRO A 119 -2.96 26.03 -11.65
N THR A 120 -3.16 26.50 -12.90
CA THR A 120 -4.41 27.16 -13.32
C THR A 120 -5.53 26.18 -13.67
N VAL A 121 -5.20 24.90 -13.86
CA VAL A 121 -6.18 23.87 -14.22
C VAL A 121 -6.82 23.33 -12.93
N PRO A 122 -8.16 23.37 -12.79
CA PRO A 122 -8.84 22.84 -11.63
C PRO A 122 -8.46 21.39 -11.32
N HIS A 123 -8.18 21.12 -10.04
CA HIS A 123 -7.69 19.83 -9.55
C HIS A 123 -8.52 18.62 -10.03
N TRP A 124 -9.86 18.73 -9.96
CA TRP A 124 -10.79 17.67 -10.34
C TRP A 124 -10.65 17.21 -11.81
N ILE A 125 -10.18 18.06 -12.71
CA ILE A 125 -9.97 17.71 -14.13
C ILE A 125 -8.85 16.68 -14.24
N TRP A 126 -7.77 16.86 -13.49
CA TRP A 126 -6.66 15.91 -13.47
C TRP A 126 -7.08 14.59 -12.84
N VAL A 127 -7.83 14.63 -11.73
CA VAL A 127 -8.39 13.43 -11.09
C VAL A 127 -9.30 12.66 -12.06
N LEU A 128 -10.20 13.35 -12.79
CA LEU A 128 -11.05 12.73 -13.79
C LEU A 128 -10.22 12.10 -14.93
N SER A 129 -9.21 12.81 -15.42
CA SER A 129 -8.37 12.33 -16.52
C SER A 129 -7.66 11.02 -16.16
N VAL A 130 -7.10 10.92 -14.95
CA VAL A 130 -6.38 9.73 -14.51
C VAL A 130 -7.33 8.54 -14.31
N VAL A 131 -8.54 8.77 -13.79
CA VAL A 131 -9.57 7.72 -13.65
C VAL A 131 -9.95 7.15 -15.00
N LEU A 132 -10.14 8.00 -16.03
CA LEU A 132 -10.45 7.56 -17.39
C LEU A 132 -9.30 6.78 -18.03
N ILE A 133 -8.05 7.25 -17.86
CA ILE A 133 -6.85 6.56 -18.34
C ILE A 133 -6.73 5.17 -17.69
N ILE A 134 -6.88 5.08 -16.37
CA ILE A 134 -6.80 3.82 -15.63
C ILE A 134 -7.91 2.87 -16.05
N CYS A 135 -9.14 3.36 -16.22
CA CYS A 135 -10.25 2.56 -16.72
C CYS A 135 -9.93 1.96 -18.10
N ALA A 136 -9.46 2.79 -19.03
CA ALA A 136 -9.07 2.34 -20.36
C ALA A 136 -7.96 1.28 -20.30
N VAL A 137 -6.90 1.51 -19.54
CA VAL A 137 -5.77 0.58 -19.38
C VAL A 137 -6.23 -0.74 -18.74
N ASN A 138 -7.09 -0.71 -17.74
CA ASN A 138 -7.58 -1.91 -17.06
C ASN A 138 -8.56 -2.74 -17.91
N LEU A 139 -9.15 -2.15 -18.96
CA LEU A 139 -9.95 -2.86 -19.96
C LEU A 139 -9.09 -3.41 -21.13
N MET A 140 -7.82 -2.99 -21.25
CA MET A 140 -6.85 -3.55 -22.19
C MET A 140 -6.28 -4.89 -21.71
N SER A 141 -5.53 -5.60 -22.56
CA SER A 141 -5.02 -6.94 -22.20
C SER A 141 -4.06 -6.92 -21.01
N VAL A 142 -4.07 -7.99 -20.20
CA VAL A 142 -3.16 -8.21 -19.05
C VAL A 142 -1.67 -8.11 -19.43
N LYS A 143 -1.32 -8.31 -20.72
CA LYS A 143 0.05 -8.15 -21.22
C LYS A 143 0.48 -6.68 -21.30
N VAL A 144 -0.41 -5.79 -21.74
CA VAL A 144 -0.15 -4.34 -21.79
C VAL A 144 0.01 -3.80 -20.37
N PHE A 145 -0.85 -4.25 -19.47
CA PHE A 145 -0.73 -3.99 -18.03
C PHE A 145 0.67 -4.33 -17.49
N GLY A 146 1.15 -5.56 -17.72
CA GLY A 146 2.43 -5.99 -17.18
C GLY A 146 3.64 -5.24 -17.77
N GLU A 147 3.53 -4.75 -18.99
CA GLU A 147 4.59 -3.97 -19.64
C GLU A 147 4.62 -2.52 -19.14
N LEU A 148 3.47 -1.85 -19.03
CA LEU A 148 3.39 -0.50 -18.44
C LEU A 148 3.94 -0.48 -17.02
N GLU A 149 3.55 -1.47 -16.23
CA GLU A 149 3.97 -1.60 -14.84
C GLU A 149 5.48 -1.87 -14.69
N PHE A 150 6.06 -2.63 -15.63
CA PHE A 150 7.50 -2.81 -15.71
C PHE A 150 8.23 -1.47 -15.93
N TRP A 151 7.78 -0.68 -16.91
CA TRP A 151 8.39 0.62 -17.20
C TRP A 151 8.21 1.63 -16.06
N PHE A 152 7.00 1.72 -15.48
CA PHE A 152 6.75 2.59 -14.33
C PHE A 152 7.64 2.22 -13.14
N SER A 153 7.74 0.92 -12.82
CA SER A 153 8.61 0.45 -11.74
C SER A 153 10.09 0.69 -12.02
N PHE A 154 10.53 0.54 -13.28
CA PHE A 154 11.92 0.82 -13.67
C PHE A 154 12.28 2.29 -13.44
N PHE A 155 11.49 3.23 -13.98
CA PHE A 155 11.75 4.66 -13.83
C PHE A 155 11.69 5.11 -12.36
N LYS A 156 10.74 4.58 -11.58
CA LYS A 156 10.66 4.80 -10.13
C LYS A 156 11.95 4.45 -9.40
N VAL A 157 12.39 3.20 -9.54
CA VAL A 157 13.57 2.69 -8.83
C VAL A 157 14.84 3.39 -9.29
N ALA A 158 15.00 3.58 -10.60
CA ALA A 158 16.16 4.28 -11.16
C ALA A 158 16.27 5.71 -10.63
N THR A 159 15.16 6.45 -10.61
CA THR A 159 15.15 7.85 -10.13
C THR A 159 15.47 7.94 -8.65
N ILE A 160 14.92 7.05 -7.83
CA ILE A 160 15.25 7.02 -6.40
C ILE A 160 16.75 6.77 -6.19
N ILE A 161 17.33 5.79 -6.89
CA ILE A 161 18.76 5.50 -6.77
C ILE A 161 19.61 6.70 -7.20
N ILE A 162 19.28 7.32 -8.35
CA ILE A 162 19.98 8.51 -8.85
C ILE A 162 19.89 9.65 -7.82
N MET A 163 18.71 9.88 -7.25
CA MET A 163 18.49 10.92 -6.25
C MET A 163 19.31 10.68 -4.98
N ILE A 164 19.38 9.43 -4.49
CA ILE A 164 20.20 9.08 -3.33
C ILE A 164 21.68 9.33 -3.63
N VAL A 165 22.18 8.85 -4.77
CA VAL A 165 23.59 9.01 -5.16
C VAL A 165 23.95 10.48 -5.36
N ALA A 166 23.12 11.24 -6.08
CA ALA A 166 23.31 12.67 -6.29
C ALA A 166 23.25 13.44 -4.96
N GLY A 167 22.32 13.07 -4.08
CA GLY A 167 22.19 13.65 -2.76
C GLY A 167 23.40 13.41 -1.87
N PHE A 168 23.96 12.20 -1.85
CA PHE A 168 25.25 11.96 -1.20
C PHE A 168 26.38 12.79 -1.80
N GLY A 169 26.37 13.02 -3.11
CA GLY A 169 27.30 13.93 -3.76
C GLY A 169 27.18 15.39 -3.28
N ILE A 170 25.95 15.86 -3.06
CA ILE A 170 25.68 17.19 -2.47
C ILE A 170 26.12 17.24 -1.00
N ILE A 171 25.89 16.17 -0.24
CA ILE A 171 26.22 16.07 1.19
C ILE A 171 27.73 16.02 1.42
N ILE A 172 28.46 15.23 0.63
CA ILE A 172 29.88 14.94 0.86
C ILE A 172 30.80 15.89 0.10
N TRP A 173 30.49 16.20 -1.16
CA TRP A 173 31.35 17.00 -2.05
C TRP A 173 30.78 18.38 -2.36
N GLY A 174 29.57 18.70 -1.94
CA GLY A 174 28.96 20.00 -2.22
C GLY A 174 28.67 20.21 -3.72
N ILE A 175 28.41 19.14 -4.47
CA ILE A 175 28.05 19.21 -5.89
C ILE A 175 26.82 20.11 -6.04
N GLY A 176 26.89 21.16 -6.86
CA GLY A 176 25.79 22.12 -7.02
C GLY A 176 25.65 23.15 -5.89
N ASN A 177 26.48 23.08 -4.85
CA ASN A 177 26.55 24.05 -3.74
C ASN A 177 27.93 24.74 -3.67
N GLY A 178 28.49 25.13 -4.82
CA GLY A 178 29.80 25.80 -4.89
C GLY A 178 30.98 24.97 -4.35
N GLY A 179 30.84 23.64 -4.27
CA GLY A 179 31.84 22.75 -3.68
C GLY A 179 31.85 22.74 -2.15
N GLN A 180 30.87 23.39 -1.50
CA GLN A 180 30.71 23.37 -0.05
C GLN A 180 29.80 22.22 0.35
N PRO A 181 30.30 21.22 1.09
CA PRO A 181 29.50 20.09 1.55
C PRO A 181 28.34 20.60 2.42
N THR A 182 27.11 20.21 2.08
CA THR A 182 25.95 20.53 2.92
C THR A 182 26.00 19.76 4.25
N GLY A 183 26.67 18.61 4.29
CA GLY A 183 26.69 17.76 5.48
C GLY A 183 25.29 17.25 5.86
N ILE A 184 25.14 16.85 7.11
CA ILE A 184 23.90 16.24 7.63
C ILE A 184 23.29 17.04 8.80
N HIS A 185 23.79 18.27 9.02
CA HIS A 185 23.46 19.08 10.19
C HIS A 185 21.99 19.48 10.26
N ASN A 186 21.29 19.59 9.12
CA ASN A 186 19.85 19.87 9.07
C ASN A 186 18.99 18.86 9.85
N LEU A 187 19.51 17.66 10.12
CA LEU A 187 18.85 16.64 10.94
C LEU A 187 18.80 16.97 12.44
N TRP A 188 19.52 18.00 12.91
CA TRP A 188 19.47 18.44 14.30
C TRP A 188 19.55 19.96 14.50
N SER A 189 19.94 20.72 13.49
CA SER A 189 20.03 22.19 13.59
C SER A 189 18.66 22.88 13.81
N ASN A 190 17.57 22.28 13.35
CA ASN A 190 16.23 22.84 13.42
C ASN A 190 15.41 22.22 14.56
N GLY A 191 15.86 22.39 15.81
CA GLY A 191 15.18 21.89 17.01
C GLY A 191 15.62 20.51 17.50
N GLY A 192 16.74 19.98 17.00
CA GLY A 192 17.23 18.64 17.36
C GLY A 192 16.62 17.52 16.52
N PHE A 193 17.09 16.29 16.75
CA PHE A 193 16.61 15.11 16.02
C PHE A 193 15.14 14.77 16.36
N PHE A 194 14.77 14.94 17.63
CA PHE A 194 13.39 14.86 18.11
C PHE A 194 12.77 16.25 18.21
N SER A 195 12.70 16.97 17.09
CA SER A 195 12.28 18.39 17.08
C SER A 195 10.86 18.63 17.61
N ASN A 196 9.95 17.69 17.38
CA ASN A 196 8.59 17.71 17.95
C ASN A 196 8.44 16.76 19.15
N GLY A 197 9.56 16.40 19.79
CA GLY A 197 9.62 15.42 20.86
C GLY A 197 9.42 13.97 20.37
N TRP A 198 9.63 13.03 21.29
CA TRP A 198 9.43 11.59 21.00
C TRP A 198 7.95 11.27 20.72
N LEU A 199 7.01 12.05 21.26
CA LEU A 199 5.59 11.87 21.00
C LEU A 199 5.24 12.21 19.55
N GLY A 200 5.85 13.24 18.95
CA GLY A 200 5.68 13.54 17.51
C GLY A 200 6.14 12.39 16.61
N MET A 201 7.27 11.75 16.95
CA MET A 201 7.75 10.53 16.29
C MET A 201 6.73 9.39 16.39
N VAL A 202 6.16 9.18 17.57
CA VAL A 202 5.17 8.14 17.79
C VAL A 202 3.88 8.43 17.00
N MET A 203 3.42 9.67 16.99
CA MET A 203 2.20 10.06 16.27
C MET A 203 2.35 9.95 14.75
N SER A 204 3.56 10.10 14.20
CA SER A 204 3.81 9.93 12.77
C SER A 204 3.77 8.47 12.31
N LEU A 205 3.86 7.50 13.24
CA LEU A 205 3.83 6.07 12.90
C LEU A 205 2.57 5.69 12.11
N GLN A 206 1.41 6.31 12.37
CA GLN A 206 0.19 6.02 11.59
C GLN A 206 0.36 6.39 10.11
N MET A 207 0.99 7.53 9.80
CA MET A 207 1.27 7.97 8.44
C MET A 207 2.35 7.11 7.77
N VAL A 208 3.31 6.63 8.56
CA VAL A 208 4.31 5.66 8.10
C VAL A 208 3.65 4.32 7.74
N MET A 209 2.69 3.84 8.54
CA MET A 209 1.98 2.59 8.24
C MET A 209 1.17 2.70 6.95
N PHE A 210 0.53 3.85 6.67
CA PHE A 210 -0.08 4.14 5.37
C PHE A 210 0.91 3.93 4.22
N ALA A 211 2.13 4.46 4.37
CA ALA A 211 3.15 4.38 3.34
C ALA A 211 3.62 2.95 3.03
N TYR A 212 3.41 2.02 3.96
CA TYR A 212 3.68 0.59 3.77
C TYR A 212 2.48 -0.23 3.32
N GLY A 213 1.29 0.36 3.20
CA GLY A 213 0.13 -0.30 2.60
C GLY A 213 0.45 -0.79 1.18
N GLY A 214 -0.13 -1.93 0.78
CA GLY A 214 0.10 -2.54 -0.52
C GLY A 214 1.22 -3.58 -0.56
N ILE A 215 2.07 -3.71 0.48
CA ILE A 215 3.10 -4.77 0.53
C ILE A 215 2.48 -6.18 0.54
N GLU A 216 1.26 -6.32 1.07
CA GLU A 216 0.49 -7.56 1.12
C GLU A 216 0.02 -8.05 -0.27
N ILE A 217 0.15 -7.25 -1.33
CA ILE A 217 -0.10 -7.69 -2.71
C ILE A 217 0.79 -8.87 -3.11
N ILE A 218 1.96 -9.01 -2.48
CA ILE A 218 2.84 -10.19 -2.64
C ILE A 218 2.09 -11.47 -2.27
N GLY A 219 1.19 -11.42 -1.28
CA GLY A 219 0.33 -12.54 -0.91
C GLY A 219 -0.68 -12.89 -2.00
N ILE A 220 -1.31 -11.91 -2.64
CA ILE A 220 -2.29 -12.15 -3.71
C ILE A 220 -1.60 -12.73 -4.95
N THR A 221 -0.42 -12.19 -5.29
CA THR A 221 0.38 -12.67 -6.42
C THR A 221 1.01 -14.04 -6.18
N ALA A 222 1.09 -14.51 -4.93
CA ALA A 222 1.55 -15.86 -4.58
C ALA A 222 0.77 -16.97 -5.30
N GLY A 223 -0.56 -16.82 -5.41
CA GLY A 223 -1.42 -17.79 -6.09
C GLY A 223 -1.20 -17.88 -7.61
N GLU A 224 -0.47 -16.92 -8.19
CA GLU A 224 -0.11 -16.88 -9.61
C GLU A 224 1.38 -17.15 -9.86
N ALA A 225 2.19 -17.29 -8.81
CA ALA A 225 3.63 -17.52 -8.95
C ALA A 225 3.90 -18.92 -9.52
N LYS A 226 4.81 -19.01 -10.50
CA LYS A 226 5.24 -20.29 -11.10
C LYS A 226 5.97 -21.20 -10.10
N ASP A 227 6.77 -20.60 -9.23
CA ASP A 227 7.51 -21.27 -8.15
C ASP A 227 7.31 -20.47 -6.86
N PRO A 228 6.19 -20.67 -6.14
CA PRO A 228 5.86 -19.96 -4.90
C PRO A 228 6.93 -20.12 -3.82
N GLU A 229 7.50 -21.33 -3.68
CA GLU A 229 8.48 -21.68 -2.65
C GLU A 229 9.78 -20.89 -2.76
N LYS A 230 10.19 -20.48 -3.96
CA LYS A 230 11.37 -19.62 -4.16
C LYS A 230 11.02 -18.16 -4.35
N SER A 231 9.93 -17.87 -5.05
CA SER A 231 9.60 -16.50 -5.45
C SER A 231 9.10 -15.66 -4.28
N ILE A 232 8.26 -16.25 -3.40
CA ILE A 232 7.67 -15.55 -2.25
C ILE A 232 8.74 -15.23 -1.20
N PRO A 233 9.60 -16.17 -0.75
CA PRO A 233 10.67 -15.85 0.20
C PRO A 233 11.64 -14.79 -0.31
N ARG A 234 12.00 -14.82 -1.60
CA ARG A 234 12.87 -13.80 -2.20
C ARG A 234 12.23 -12.42 -2.19
N ALA A 235 10.94 -12.33 -2.52
CA ALA A 235 10.22 -11.06 -2.48
C ALA A 235 10.17 -10.50 -1.05
N ILE A 236 9.78 -11.32 -0.08
CA ILE A 236 9.66 -10.91 1.34
C ILE A 236 11.02 -10.55 1.94
N ASN A 237 12.07 -11.34 1.71
CA ASN A 237 13.39 -11.06 2.27
C ASN A 237 14.05 -9.82 1.68
N SER A 238 13.56 -9.33 0.54
CA SER A 238 14.00 -8.05 -0.02
C SER A 238 13.30 -6.84 0.60
N VAL A 239 12.21 -7.01 1.35
CA VAL A 239 11.43 -5.91 1.95
C VAL A 239 12.28 -5.01 2.87
N PRO A 240 13.09 -5.52 3.81
CA PRO A 240 13.91 -4.65 4.67
C PRO A 240 14.87 -3.76 3.88
N MET A 241 15.53 -4.32 2.85
CA MET A 241 16.44 -3.56 2.00
C MET A 241 15.70 -2.46 1.23
N ARG A 242 14.49 -2.75 0.72
CA ARG A 242 13.65 -1.74 0.04
C ARG A 242 13.23 -0.63 0.98
N ILE A 243 12.88 -0.96 2.23
CA ILE A 243 12.55 0.04 3.25
C ILE A 243 13.77 0.93 3.54
N LEU A 244 14.92 0.33 3.80
CA LEU A 244 16.14 1.09 4.11
C LEU A 244 16.58 1.98 2.96
N VAL A 245 16.55 1.48 1.71
CA VAL A 245 17.00 2.26 0.56
C VAL A 245 15.95 3.28 0.13
N PHE A 246 14.72 2.85 -0.14
CA PHE A 246 13.72 3.70 -0.79
C PHE A 246 13.01 4.63 0.18
N TYR A 247 12.85 4.26 1.45
CA TYR A 247 12.16 5.10 2.43
C TYR A 247 13.18 5.85 3.28
N VAL A 248 13.98 5.12 4.06
CA VAL A 248 14.89 5.73 5.02
C VAL A 248 15.99 6.50 4.31
N GLY A 249 16.63 5.90 3.30
CA GLY A 249 17.73 6.51 2.56
C GLY A 249 17.31 7.77 1.81
N THR A 250 16.14 7.76 1.17
CA THR A 250 15.66 8.94 0.45
C THR A 250 15.29 10.10 1.39
N LEU A 251 14.58 9.82 2.48
CA LEU A 251 14.21 10.81 3.48
C LEU A 251 15.44 11.36 4.19
N PHE A 252 16.40 10.50 4.51
CA PHE A 252 17.67 10.90 5.11
C PHE A 252 18.40 11.91 4.23
N VAL A 253 18.53 11.60 2.93
CA VAL A 253 19.17 12.48 1.96
C VAL A 253 18.43 13.80 1.85
N ILE A 254 17.11 13.78 1.68
CA ILE A 254 16.29 15.00 1.52
C ILE A 254 16.39 15.90 2.75
N MET A 255 16.21 15.35 3.95
CA MET A 255 16.24 16.14 5.18
C MET A 255 17.65 16.55 5.61
N SER A 256 18.70 15.90 5.10
CA SER A 256 20.07 16.35 5.28
C SER A 256 20.37 17.58 4.42
N ILE A 257 19.85 17.60 3.19
CA ILE A 257 20.10 18.67 2.23
C ILE A 257 19.20 19.88 2.51
N TYR A 258 17.93 19.65 2.87
CA TYR A 258 16.93 20.71 3.04
C TYR A 258 16.25 20.66 4.41
N PRO A 259 16.05 21.81 5.09
CA PRO A 259 15.45 21.85 6.42
C PRO A 259 14.07 21.20 6.49
N TRP A 260 13.89 20.25 7.41
CA TRP A 260 12.64 19.49 7.56
C TRP A 260 11.41 20.37 7.81
N ASN A 261 11.58 21.52 8.45
CA ASN A 261 10.51 22.48 8.77
C ASN A 261 10.03 23.29 7.56
N GLN A 262 10.73 23.23 6.43
CA GLN A 262 10.32 23.84 5.15
C GLN A 262 9.79 22.79 4.16
N VAL A 263 9.81 21.52 4.53
CA VAL A 263 9.32 20.41 3.70
C VAL A 263 7.79 20.30 3.83
N GLY A 264 7.08 20.25 2.69
CA GLY A 264 5.68 19.80 2.64
C GLY A 264 4.61 20.89 2.68
N THR A 265 4.91 22.13 2.33
CA THR A 265 3.91 23.21 2.27
C THR A 265 3.00 23.12 1.03
N ALA A 266 3.44 22.53 -0.09
CA ALA A 266 2.60 22.27 -1.28
C ALA A 266 3.17 21.18 -2.23
N GLY A 267 2.61 19.96 -2.24
CA GLY A 267 3.03 18.88 -3.16
C GLY A 267 4.06 17.91 -2.55
N SER A 268 4.87 17.23 -3.39
CA SER A 268 5.81 16.21 -2.91
C SER A 268 7.03 16.85 -2.22
N PRO A 269 7.41 16.43 -1.00
CA PRO A 269 8.69 16.76 -0.36
C PRO A 269 9.90 16.62 -1.27
N PHE A 270 9.88 15.60 -2.11
CA PHE A 270 10.96 15.23 -3.01
C PHE A 270 11.08 16.26 -4.13
N VAL A 271 9.96 16.61 -4.77
CA VAL A 271 9.91 17.60 -5.85
C VAL A 271 10.26 18.99 -5.33
N LEU A 272 9.66 19.38 -4.20
CA LEU A 272 9.85 20.70 -3.60
C LEU A 272 11.30 20.95 -3.22
N THR A 273 11.97 19.97 -2.63
CA THR A 273 13.38 20.10 -2.24
C THR A 273 14.25 20.52 -3.42
N PHE A 274 14.14 19.85 -4.56
CA PHE A 274 14.92 20.20 -5.76
C PHE A 274 14.47 21.52 -6.40
N GLN A 275 13.19 21.91 -6.31
CA GLN A 275 12.72 23.22 -6.74
C GLN A 275 13.35 24.35 -5.91
N HIS A 276 13.35 24.21 -4.59
CA HIS A 276 13.94 25.21 -3.68
C HIS A 276 15.46 25.32 -3.83
N MET A 277 16.13 24.24 -4.24
CA MET A 277 17.55 24.26 -4.60
C MET A 277 17.83 24.87 -5.99
N GLY A 278 16.80 25.27 -6.75
CA GLY A 278 16.96 25.80 -8.10
C GLY A 278 17.23 24.76 -9.19
N ILE A 279 17.15 23.46 -8.87
CA ILE A 279 17.37 22.35 -9.82
C ILE A 279 16.03 21.93 -10.43
N THR A 280 15.42 22.86 -11.17
CA THR A 280 14.05 22.74 -11.73
C THR A 280 13.87 21.54 -12.67
N PHE A 281 14.92 21.17 -13.41
CA PHE A 281 14.90 19.99 -14.27
C PHE A 281 14.79 18.69 -13.47
N ALA A 282 15.58 18.54 -12.39
CA ALA A 282 15.51 17.36 -11.53
C ALA A 282 14.16 17.28 -10.81
N ALA A 283 13.64 18.41 -10.35
CA ALA A 283 12.30 18.48 -9.77
C ALA A 283 11.21 18.03 -10.76
N SER A 284 11.30 18.43 -12.04
CA SER A 284 10.34 18.01 -13.06
C SER A 284 10.43 16.52 -13.36
N ILE A 285 11.63 15.94 -13.42
CA ILE A 285 11.81 14.48 -13.55
C ILE A 285 11.20 13.76 -12.35
N LEU A 286 11.45 14.23 -11.13
CA LEU A 286 10.86 13.65 -9.93
C LEU A 286 9.33 13.74 -9.97
N ASN A 287 8.77 14.89 -10.36
CA ASN A 287 7.31 15.05 -10.45
C ASN A 287 6.70 14.06 -11.46
N PHE A 288 7.35 13.88 -12.61
CA PHE A 288 6.98 12.86 -13.59
C PHE A 288 7.01 11.45 -13.00
N VAL A 289 8.09 11.10 -12.28
CA VAL A 289 8.25 9.78 -11.68
C VAL A 289 7.20 9.52 -10.61
N VAL A 290 6.87 10.53 -9.81
CA VAL A 290 5.83 10.45 -8.79
C VAL A 290 4.43 10.28 -9.41
N LEU A 291 4.15 10.92 -10.55
CA LEU A 291 2.92 10.66 -11.33
C LEU A 291 2.87 9.20 -11.82
N THR A 292 3.97 8.66 -12.34
CA THR A 292 4.03 7.24 -12.73
C THR A 292 3.90 6.30 -11.54
N ALA A 293 4.37 6.71 -10.36
CA ALA A 293 4.20 5.96 -9.11
C ALA A 293 2.72 5.85 -8.74
N SER A 294 2.00 6.97 -8.79
CA SER A 294 0.56 7.04 -8.52
C SER A 294 -0.23 6.18 -9.51
N LEU A 295 0.04 6.30 -10.81
CA LEU A 295 -0.59 5.48 -11.86
C LEU A 295 -0.37 3.98 -11.65
N SER A 296 0.85 3.58 -11.30
CA SER A 296 1.23 2.19 -11.03
C SER A 296 0.56 1.64 -9.78
N ALA A 297 0.40 2.45 -8.73
CA ALA A 297 -0.30 2.08 -7.51
C ALA A 297 -1.80 1.82 -7.77
N ILE A 298 -2.51 2.79 -8.38
CA ILE A 298 -3.93 2.64 -8.75
C ILE A 298 -4.15 1.41 -9.64
N ASN A 299 -3.23 1.15 -10.56
CA ASN A 299 -3.31 0.00 -11.45
C ASN A 299 -3.11 -1.33 -10.68
N SER A 300 -2.20 -1.37 -9.72
CA SER A 300 -1.99 -2.51 -8.82
C SER A 300 -3.19 -2.74 -7.90
N ASP A 301 -3.85 -1.68 -7.48
CA ASP A 301 -5.05 -1.68 -6.63
C ASP A 301 -6.24 -2.35 -7.35
N VAL A 302 -6.56 -1.88 -8.55
CA VAL A 302 -7.62 -2.48 -9.39
C VAL A 302 -7.31 -3.95 -9.67
N PHE A 303 -6.04 -4.28 -9.91
CA PHE A 303 -5.57 -5.65 -10.12
C PHE A 303 -5.75 -6.55 -8.88
N GLY A 304 -5.43 -6.03 -7.68
CA GLY A 304 -5.53 -6.73 -6.40
C GLY A 304 -6.99 -7.00 -6.01
N VAL A 305 -7.84 -5.98 -6.05
CA VAL A 305 -9.29 -6.11 -5.76
C VAL A 305 -9.97 -7.04 -6.75
N GLY A 306 -9.58 -6.97 -8.03
CA GLY A 306 -10.07 -7.89 -9.08
C GLY A 306 -9.93 -9.36 -8.68
N ARG A 307 -8.76 -9.74 -8.17
CA ARG A 307 -8.45 -11.11 -7.74
C ARG A 307 -9.10 -11.48 -6.42
N MET A 308 -9.10 -10.56 -5.47
CA MET A 308 -9.74 -10.78 -4.18
C MET A 308 -11.23 -11.05 -4.37
N LEU A 309 -11.96 -10.17 -5.07
CA LEU A 309 -13.39 -10.32 -5.31
C LEU A 309 -13.71 -11.56 -6.16
N HIS A 310 -12.89 -11.89 -7.15
CA HIS A 310 -13.06 -13.12 -7.92
C HIS A 310 -12.92 -14.36 -7.04
N GLY A 311 -11.87 -14.44 -6.21
CA GLY A 311 -11.65 -15.55 -5.29
C GLY A 311 -12.72 -15.66 -4.21
N MET A 312 -13.19 -14.52 -3.68
CA MET A 312 -14.31 -14.48 -2.74
C MET A 312 -15.62 -14.92 -3.38
N ALA A 313 -15.86 -14.58 -4.65
CA ALA A 313 -17.06 -15.02 -5.37
C ALA A 313 -17.05 -16.53 -5.61
N GLU A 314 -15.90 -17.12 -5.94
CA GLU A 314 -15.72 -18.58 -6.02
C GLU A 314 -15.97 -19.27 -4.67
N GLN A 315 -15.62 -18.62 -3.56
CA GLN A 315 -15.86 -19.11 -2.20
C GLN A 315 -17.27 -18.82 -1.67
N GLY A 316 -18.13 -18.18 -2.48
CA GLY A 316 -19.48 -17.74 -2.08
C GLY A 316 -19.49 -16.57 -1.09
N SER A 317 -18.36 -15.94 -0.80
CA SER A 317 -18.22 -14.78 0.10
C SER A 317 -18.39 -13.42 -0.58
N ALA A 318 -18.53 -13.40 -1.91
CA ALA A 318 -18.95 -12.24 -2.70
C ALA A 318 -20.04 -12.64 -3.71
N PRO A 319 -20.84 -11.70 -4.22
CA PRO A 319 -21.85 -11.97 -5.24
C PRO A 319 -21.25 -12.67 -6.48
N LYS A 320 -21.97 -13.68 -7.02
CA LYS A 320 -21.52 -14.48 -8.19
C LYS A 320 -21.18 -13.65 -9.43
N ILE A 321 -21.65 -12.42 -9.53
CA ILE A 321 -21.31 -11.52 -10.64
C ILE A 321 -19.80 -11.21 -10.70
N PHE A 322 -19.10 -11.19 -9.56
CA PHE A 322 -17.66 -10.93 -9.49
C PHE A 322 -16.79 -12.11 -9.97
N SER A 323 -17.35 -13.31 -10.14
CA SER A 323 -16.64 -14.43 -10.77
C SER A 323 -16.65 -14.37 -12.29
N LYS A 324 -17.33 -13.39 -12.90
CA LYS A 324 -17.39 -13.24 -14.36
C LYS A 324 -16.11 -12.57 -14.87
N THR A 325 -15.46 -13.20 -15.85
CA THR A 325 -14.30 -12.62 -16.54
C THR A 325 -14.64 -12.30 -18.00
N SER A 326 -13.95 -11.31 -18.58
CA SER A 326 -14.07 -10.98 -20.00
C SER A 326 -13.39 -12.06 -20.87
N ARG A 327 -13.60 -12.02 -22.20
CA ARG A 327 -12.88 -12.92 -23.15
C ARG A 327 -11.35 -12.83 -23.02
N ARG A 328 -10.84 -11.73 -22.46
CA ARG A 328 -9.41 -11.47 -22.22
C ARG A 328 -8.94 -11.94 -20.83
N GLY A 329 -9.83 -12.52 -20.00
CA GLY A 329 -9.52 -13.02 -18.66
C GLY A 329 -9.50 -11.95 -17.58
N ILE A 330 -10.15 -10.80 -17.82
CA ILE A 330 -10.15 -9.63 -16.93
C ILE A 330 -11.46 -9.61 -16.12
N PRO A 331 -11.43 -9.40 -14.78
CA PRO A 331 -12.64 -9.25 -13.95
C PRO A 331 -13.29 -7.88 -14.20
N TRP A 332 -13.98 -7.73 -15.33
CA TRP A 332 -14.50 -6.46 -15.83
C TRP A 332 -15.53 -5.81 -14.89
N VAL A 333 -16.27 -6.61 -14.12
CA VAL A 333 -17.24 -6.12 -13.12
C VAL A 333 -16.51 -5.35 -12.02
N THR A 334 -15.39 -5.88 -11.55
CA THR A 334 -14.55 -5.20 -10.55
C THR A 334 -14.00 -3.90 -11.11
N VAL A 335 -13.53 -3.90 -12.36
CA VAL A 335 -13.03 -2.67 -13.01
C VAL A 335 -14.14 -1.61 -13.05
N LEU A 336 -15.37 -1.97 -13.44
CA LEU A 336 -16.50 -1.05 -13.47
C LEU A 336 -16.84 -0.48 -12.09
N VAL A 337 -16.90 -1.33 -11.06
CA VAL A 337 -17.18 -0.91 -9.68
C VAL A 337 -16.11 0.04 -9.17
N MET A 338 -14.83 -0.30 -9.37
CA MET A 338 -13.70 0.55 -9.00
C MET A 338 -13.75 1.89 -9.75
N THR A 339 -13.95 1.90 -11.07
CA THR A 339 -14.07 3.14 -11.84
C THR A 339 -15.22 4.00 -11.35
N THR A 340 -16.39 3.40 -11.09
CA THR A 340 -17.56 4.14 -10.59
C THR A 340 -17.26 4.77 -9.22
N ALA A 341 -16.65 4.01 -8.32
CA ALA A 341 -16.26 4.51 -7.00
C ALA A 341 -15.18 5.60 -7.08
N LEU A 342 -14.22 5.49 -8.00
CA LEU A 342 -13.24 6.54 -8.26
C LEU A 342 -13.87 7.81 -8.86
N LEU A 343 -14.91 7.69 -9.68
CA LEU A 343 -15.69 8.85 -10.16
C LEU A 343 -16.42 9.55 -9.02
N PHE A 344 -16.92 8.81 -8.01
CA PHE A 344 -17.43 9.44 -6.78
C PHE A 344 -16.34 10.20 -6.03
N ALA A 345 -15.09 9.70 -6.04
CA ALA A 345 -13.98 10.44 -5.45
C ALA A 345 -13.60 11.71 -6.22
N VAL A 346 -13.77 11.74 -7.54
CA VAL A 346 -13.67 12.99 -8.33
C VAL A 346 -14.68 14.01 -7.81
N TYR A 347 -15.91 13.58 -7.57
CA TYR A 347 -16.95 14.45 -7.02
C TYR A 347 -16.62 14.94 -5.59
N LEU A 348 -16.14 14.05 -4.71
CA LEU A 348 -15.70 14.43 -3.36
C LEU A 348 -14.57 15.47 -3.38
N ASN A 349 -13.58 15.30 -4.25
CA ASN A 349 -12.49 16.27 -4.43
C ASN A 349 -12.96 17.61 -5.00
N TYR A 350 -14.07 17.63 -5.75
CA TYR A 350 -14.67 18.87 -6.24
C TYR A 350 -15.33 19.68 -5.12
N ILE A 351 -16.04 19.01 -4.20
CA ILE A 351 -16.79 19.68 -3.12
C ILE A 351 -15.93 19.99 -1.88
N MET A 352 -14.88 19.22 -1.62
CA MET A 352 -14.01 19.36 -0.45
C MET A 352 -12.55 19.20 -0.87
N PRO A 353 -11.86 20.26 -1.33
CA PRO A 353 -10.46 20.14 -1.74
C PRO A 353 -9.48 20.11 -0.55
N GLU A 354 -9.84 20.66 0.62
CA GLU A 354 -8.95 20.77 1.78
C GLU A 354 -9.05 19.56 2.72
N ASN A 355 -7.91 19.06 3.21
CA ASN A 355 -7.75 17.93 4.17
C ASN A 355 -8.26 16.55 3.72
N VAL A 356 -8.77 16.40 2.50
CA VAL A 356 -9.32 15.12 2.02
C VAL A 356 -8.27 14.00 2.00
N PHE A 357 -7.02 14.31 1.61
CA PHE A 357 -5.96 13.29 1.59
C PHE A 357 -5.69 12.70 2.98
N LEU A 358 -5.56 13.51 4.03
CA LEU A 358 -5.24 13.02 5.38
C LEU A 358 -6.35 12.11 5.92
N VAL A 359 -7.61 12.50 5.72
CA VAL A 359 -8.76 11.69 6.13
C VAL A 359 -8.78 10.36 5.36
N ILE A 360 -8.62 10.39 4.03
CA ILE A 360 -8.55 9.18 3.19
C ILE A 360 -7.37 8.29 3.63
N ALA A 361 -6.18 8.86 3.80
CA ALA A 361 -4.99 8.12 4.18
C ALA A 361 -5.16 7.45 5.55
N SER A 362 -5.78 8.13 6.51
CA SER A 362 -6.07 7.53 7.82
C SER A 362 -7.14 6.43 7.76
N LEU A 363 -8.15 6.55 6.89
CA LEU A 363 -9.13 5.49 6.62
C LEU A 363 -8.48 4.26 5.99
N ALA A 364 -7.60 4.47 5.01
CA ALA A 364 -6.80 3.41 4.39
C ALA A 364 -5.93 2.73 5.45
N THR A 365 -5.21 3.52 6.27
CA THR A 365 -4.35 3.00 7.34
C THR A 365 -5.12 2.10 8.30
N PHE A 366 -6.31 2.52 8.74
CA PHE A 366 -7.14 1.69 9.60
C PHE A 366 -7.46 0.33 8.95
N ALA A 367 -7.87 0.34 7.68
CA ALA A 367 -8.22 -0.87 6.95
C ALA A 367 -7.00 -1.77 6.71
N THR A 368 -5.85 -1.20 6.35
CA THR A 368 -4.55 -1.89 6.22
C THR A 368 -4.15 -2.56 7.52
N VAL A 369 -4.17 -1.81 8.64
CA VAL A 369 -3.82 -2.33 9.96
C VAL A 369 -4.77 -3.44 10.37
N TRP A 370 -6.07 -3.32 10.08
CA TRP A 370 -7.04 -4.40 10.32
C TRP A 370 -6.69 -5.67 9.54
N VAL A 371 -6.42 -5.55 8.24
CA VAL A 371 -6.03 -6.70 7.40
C VAL A 371 -4.74 -7.34 7.93
N TRP A 372 -3.75 -6.55 8.33
CA TRP A 372 -2.52 -7.05 8.90
C TRP A 372 -2.71 -7.73 10.27
N ILE A 373 -3.58 -7.21 11.13
CA ILE A 373 -3.98 -7.89 12.37
C ILE A 373 -4.56 -9.28 12.04
N MET A 374 -5.46 -9.35 11.06
CA MET A 374 -6.07 -10.62 10.63
C MET A 374 -5.03 -11.59 10.04
N ILE A 375 -4.01 -11.10 9.32
CA ILE A 375 -2.88 -11.92 8.85
C ILE A 375 -2.12 -12.53 10.04
N LEU A 376 -1.75 -11.70 11.02
CA LEU A 376 -1.00 -12.17 12.19
C LEU A 376 -1.81 -13.17 13.02
N LEU A 377 -3.10 -12.88 13.27
CA LEU A 377 -4.00 -13.81 13.96
C LEU A 377 -4.15 -15.13 13.21
N SER A 378 -4.27 -15.08 11.87
CA SER A 378 -4.36 -16.27 11.03
C SER A 378 -3.09 -17.11 11.11
N GLN A 379 -1.91 -16.46 11.17
CA GLN A 379 -0.63 -17.15 11.30
C GLN A 379 -0.48 -17.83 12.67
N ILE A 380 -0.91 -17.17 13.75
CA ILE A 380 -0.91 -17.77 15.09
C ILE A 380 -1.82 -19.00 15.12
N ALA A 381 -3.03 -18.89 14.57
CA ALA A 381 -3.98 -20.00 14.48
C ALA A 381 -3.45 -21.13 13.57
N PHE A 382 -2.84 -20.79 12.44
CA PHE A 382 -2.19 -21.74 11.53
C PHE A 382 -1.13 -22.58 12.24
N ARG A 383 -0.19 -21.93 12.94
CA ARG A 383 0.85 -22.66 13.70
C ARG A 383 0.30 -23.50 14.84
N ARG A 384 -0.80 -23.08 15.48
CA ARG A 384 -1.45 -23.85 16.56
C ARG A 384 -2.18 -25.10 16.06
N ARG A 385 -2.61 -25.11 14.79
CA ARG A 385 -3.30 -26.25 14.18
C ARG A 385 -2.33 -27.29 13.60
N LEU A 386 -1.14 -26.87 13.18
CA LEU A 386 -0.15 -27.76 12.62
C LEU A 386 0.48 -28.67 13.70
N PRO A 387 0.65 -29.97 13.43
CA PRO A 387 1.47 -30.86 14.26
C PRO A 387 2.90 -30.34 14.42
N PRO A 388 3.60 -30.63 15.53
CA PRO A 388 4.97 -30.16 15.76
C PRO A 388 5.96 -30.55 14.64
N GLU A 389 5.75 -31.70 14.01
CA GLU A 389 6.56 -32.20 12.90
C GLU A 389 6.36 -31.36 11.63
N GLU A 390 5.13 -30.99 11.30
CA GLU A 390 4.81 -30.13 10.17
C GLU A 390 5.34 -28.71 10.38
N VAL A 391 5.25 -28.18 11.61
CA VAL A 391 5.87 -26.89 11.97
C VAL A 391 7.40 -26.93 11.78
N LYS A 392 8.03 -28.08 12.07
CA LYS A 392 9.47 -28.28 11.79
C LYS A 392 9.76 -28.38 10.29
N ALA A 393 8.85 -28.94 9.50
CA ALA A 393 8.98 -29.09 8.04
C ALA A 393 8.70 -27.81 7.23
N LEU A 394 8.13 -26.76 7.82
CA LEU A 394 7.85 -25.49 7.12
C LEU A 394 9.12 -24.93 6.43
N LYS A 395 9.06 -24.78 5.10
CA LYS A 395 10.18 -24.32 4.26
C LYS A 395 10.53 -22.85 4.46
N PHE A 396 9.55 -22.04 4.86
CA PHE A 396 9.72 -20.62 5.13
C PHE A 396 8.99 -20.27 6.43
N LYS A 397 9.73 -19.79 7.44
CA LYS A 397 9.21 -19.61 8.81
C LYS A 397 9.36 -18.17 9.28
N VAL A 398 8.42 -17.65 10.04
CA VAL A 398 8.61 -16.45 10.87
C VAL A 398 9.75 -16.71 11.86
N PRO A 399 10.84 -15.90 11.84
CA PRO A 399 11.90 -15.99 12.85
C PRO A 399 11.34 -15.71 14.24
N GLY A 400 11.66 -16.52 15.24
CA GLY A 400 11.05 -16.43 16.59
C GLY A 400 9.60 -16.91 16.68
N GLY A 401 8.99 -17.31 15.56
CA GLY A 401 7.68 -17.94 15.50
C GLY A 401 6.53 -17.09 16.03
N VAL A 402 5.71 -17.69 16.90
CA VAL A 402 4.50 -17.05 17.43
C VAL A 402 4.84 -15.82 18.29
N ALA A 403 5.98 -15.81 19.00
CA ALA A 403 6.38 -14.67 19.83
C ALA A 403 6.59 -13.40 19.01
N THR A 404 7.29 -13.49 17.89
CA THR A 404 7.49 -12.37 16.94
C THR A 404 6.16 -11.90 16.35
N THR A 405 5.27 -12.83 16.05
CA THR A 405 3.93 -12.53 15.52
C THR A 405 3.06 -11.80 16.55
N ILE A 406 3.16 -12.17 17.83
CA ILE A 406 2.51 -11.46 18.94
C ILE A 406 3.10 -10.05 19.11
N GLY A 407 4.42 -9.89 19.00
CA GLY A 407 5.05 -8.57 19.03
C GLY A 407 4.53 -7.65 17.93
N GLY A 408 4.40 -8.15 16.70
CA GLY A 408 3.76 -7.43 15.59
C GLY A 408 2.29 -7.11 15.88
N LEU A 409 1.54 -8.02 16.49
CA LEU A 409 0.14 -7.81 16.82
C LEU A 409 -0.03 -6.70 17.87
N ILE A 410 0.78 -6.70 18.92
CA ILE A 410 0.79 -5.65 19.95
C ILE A 410 1.11 -4.30 19.31
N PHE A 411 2.09 -4.24 18.41
CA PHE A 411 2.43 -3.02 17.69
C PHE A 411 1.25 -2.50 16.84
N LEU A 412 0.55 -3.37 16.11
CA LEU A 412 -0.61 -2.96 15.32
C LEU A 412 -1.79 -2.48 16.18
N LEU A 413 -2.04 -3.13 17.32
CA LEU A 413 -3.04 -2.66 18.29
C LEU A 413 -2.66 -1.29 18.87
N PHE A 414 -1.36 -1.06 19.09
CA PHE A 414 -0.86 0.25 19.47
C PHE A 414 -1.11 1.31 18.38
N ILE A 415 -0.91 1.00 17.10
CA ILE A 415 -1.25 1.91 15.99
C ILE A 415 -2.74 2.24 15.97
N ILE A 416 -3.65 1.27 16.19
CA ILE A 416 -5.09 1.55 16.31
C ILE A 416 -5.38 2.51 17.47
N GLY A 417 -4.69 2.33 18.61
CA GLY A 417 -4.76 3.26 19.73
C GLY A 417 -4.31 4.68 19.37
N LEU A 418 -3.24 4.83 18.58
CA LEU A 418 -2.77 6.13 18.10
C LEU A 418 -3.77 6.82 17.17
N ILE A 419 -4.36 6.07 16.23
CA ILE A 419 -5.42 6.59 15.35
C ILE A 419 -6.61 7.09 16.19
N GLY A 420 -6.96 6.38 17.27
CA GLY A 420 -8.03 6.81 18.17
C GLY A 420 -7.68 8.05 19.01
N TYR A 421 -6.41 8.21 19.36
CA TYR A 421 -5.96 9.34 20.17
C TYR A 421 -6.01 10.65 19.38
N HIS A 422 -5.53 10.67 18.14
CA HIS A 422 -5.37 11.89 17.34
C HIS A 422 -6.71 12.40 16.77
N PRO A 423 -7.11 13.66 17.01
CA PRO A 423 -8.42 14.19 16.60
C PRO A 423 -8.71 14.03 15.10
N ASP A 424 -7.74 14.35 14.25
CA ASP A 424 -7.93 14.35 12.79
C ASP A 424 -8.05 12.95 12.18
N THR A 425 -7.50 11.92 12.85
CA THR A 425 -7.52 10.54 12.35
C THR A 425 -8.53 9.66 13.08
N ARG A 426 -9.06 10.11 14.23
CA ARG A 426 -10.10 9.41 15.00
C ARG A 426 -11.37 9.13 14.19
N ILE A 427 -11.68 10.00 13.23
CA ILE A 427 -12.81 9.80 12.31
C ILE A 427 -12.74 8.43 11.61
N SER A 428 -11.52 7.95 11.35
CA SER A 428 -11.28 6.66 10.70
C SER A 428 -11.66 5.46 11.56
N LEU A 429 -11.62 5.58 12.88
CA LEU A 429 -12.15 4.55 13.77
C LEU A 429 -13.68 4.50 13.74
N TYR A 430 -14.36 5.64 13.69
CA TYR A 430 -15.82 5.68 13.63
C TYR A 430 -16.35 5.09 12.31
N VAL A 431 -15.75 5.52 11.19
CA VAL A 431 -16.08 4.99 9.87
C VAL A 431 -15.70 3.51 9.77
N GLY A 432 -14.53 3.13 10.29
CA GLY A 432 -14.08 1.74 10.35
C GLY A 432 -15.02 0.85 11.16
N PHE A 433 -15.47 1.32 12.32
CA PHE A 433 -16.46 0.61 13.13
C PHE A 433 -17.80 0.47 12.40
N ALA A 434 -18.30 1.56 11.80
CA ALA A 434 -19.51 1.53 10.99
C ALA A 434 -19.39 0.53 9.82
N TRP A 435 -18.24 0.49 9.16
CA TRP A 435 -17.93 -0.47 8.10
C TRP A 435 -18.00 -1.92 8.60
N ILE A 436 -17.39 -2.23 9.75
CA ILE A 436 -17.47 -3.57 10.35
C ILE A 436 -18.92 -3.93 10.69
N VAL A 437 -19.71 -3.00 11.23
CA VAL A 437 -21.14 -3.23 11.50
C VAL A 437 -21.90 -3.54 10.20
N VAL A 438 -21.65 -2.81 9.12
CA VAL A 438 -22.24 -3.08 7.80
C VAL A 438 -21.88 -4.49 7.31
N LEU A 439 -20.63 -4.91 7.48
CA LEU A 439 -20.20 -6.27 7.11
C LEU A 439 -20.84 -7.35 7.97
N LEU A 440 -21.01 -7.12 9.28
CA LEU A 440 -21.71 -8.05 10.16
C LEU A 440 -23.18 -8.19 9.75
N ILE A 441 -23.85 -7.09 9.40
CA ILE A 441 -25.22 -7.10 8.87
C ILE A 441 -25.28 -7.86 7.54
N GLY A 442 -24.37 -7.56 6.60
CA GLY A 442 -24.26 -8.27 5.32
C GLY A 442 -24.05 -9.77 5.49
N TRP A 443 -23.22 -10.18 6.46
CA TRP A 443 -23.01 -11.59 6.80
C TRP A 443 -24.28 -12.27 7.33
N MET A 444 -25.07 -11.59 8.16
CA MET A 444 -26.35 -12.13 8.65
C MET A 444 -27.32 -12.40 7.50
N PHE A 445 -27.44 -11.47 6.54
CA PHE A 445 -28.28 -11.66 5.36
C PHE A 445 -27.78 -12.81 4.48
N LYS A 446 -26.47 -12.88 4.24
CA LYS A 446 -25.87 -14.00 3.50
C LYS A 446 -26.19 -15.34 4.15
N ARG A 447 -25.94 -15.47 5.46
CA ARG A 447 -26.19 -16.73 6.18
C ARG A 447 -27.67 -17.14 6.17
N ARG A 448 -28.58 -16.17 6.23
CA ARG A 448 -30.03 -16.42 6.08
C ARG A 448 -30.36 -16.93 4.68
N HIS A 449 -29.81 -16.32 3.64
CA HIS A 449 -30.03 -16.74 2.25
C HIS A 449 -29.45 -18.14 1.97
N ASP A 450 -28.23 -18.42 2.43
CA ASP A 450 -27.59 -19.73 2.29
C ASP A 450 -28.39 -20.83 3.00
N ARG A 451 -28.95 -20.51 4.18
CA ARG A 451 -29.82 -21.43 4.92
C ARG A 451 -31.15 -21.68 4.19
N GLN A 452 -31.79 -20.65 3.64
CA GLN A 452 -33.01 -20.80 2.85
C GLN A 452 -32.77 -21.63 1.58
N LEU A 453 -31.62 -21.48 0.92
CA LEU A 453 -31.26 -22.31 -0.22
C LEU A 453 -31.05 -23.77 0.19
N ALA A 454 -30.39 -24.03 1.33
CA ALA A 454 -30.21 -25.38 1.86
C ALA A 454 -31.52 -26.03 2.35
N GLU A 455 -32.53 -25.25 2.71
CA GLU A 455 -33.86 -25.74 3.10
C GLU A 455 -34.77 -26.02 1.88
N ASN A 456 -34.47 -25.44 0.71
CA ASN A 456 -35.24 -25.59 -0.53
C ASN A 456 -34.66 -26.63 -1.52
N HIS A 457 -33.53 -27.24 -1.19
CA HIS A 457 -32.83 -28.29 -1.96
C HIS A 457 -32.66 -29.53 -1.10
#